data_AF-A0A7Z1AX33-F1
#
_entry.id   AF-A0A7Z1AX33-F1
#
_cell.length_a   1.000
_cell.length_b   1.000
_cell.length_c   1.000
_cell.angle_alpha   90.00
_cell.angle_beta   90.00
_cell.angle_gamma   90.00
#
_symmetry.space_group_name_H-M   'P 1'
#
loop_
_entity.id
_entity.type
_entity.pdbx_description
1 polymer ?
#
loop_
_entity_poly.entity_id
_entity_poly.type
_entity_poly.pdbx_seq_one_letter_code
_entity_poly.pdbx_strand_id
1 'polypeptide(L)'
;MTEITGNTTTNGVTVEVHPGGALSSLTLTPTALTLDPTTLATTIVRAVTEATDQADRRAGQALRAALPGHDLTALGLPPRSPR
;
A
#
# COMPACT_ATOMS: atom_id res chain seq x y z
N MET A 1 -18.14 3.55 0.83
CA MET A 1 -17.39 2.28 0.88
C MET A 1 -15.96 2.65 1.18
N THR A 2 -15.40 2.24 2.32
CA THR A 2 -14.07 2.68 2.75
C THR A 2 -13.03 1.99 1.86
N GLU A 3 -12.38 2.76 0.99
CA GLU A 3 -11.39 2.22 0.07
C GLU A 3 -10.12 1.85 0.84
N ILE A 4 -9.83 0.55 0.93
CA ILE A 4 -8.64 0.01 1.61
C ILE A 4 -7.45 -0.13 0.65
N THR A 5 -7.53 0.43 -0.55
CA THR A 5 -6.42 0.48 -1.49
C THR A 5 -5.32 1.40 -0.96
N GLY A 6 -4.09 1.11 -1.33
CA GLY A 6 -2.94 1.97 -1.10
C GLY A 6 -2.48 2.56 -2.42
N ASN A 7 -2.02 3.82 -2.39
CA ASN A 7 -1.51 4.49 -3.56
C ASN A 7 -0.22 5.25 -3.26
N THR A 8 0.69 5.26 -4.22
CA THR A 8 1.88 6.11 -4.14
C THR A 8 2.28 6.61 -5.51
N THR A 9 2.87 7.79 -5.55
CA THR A 9 3.45 8.37 -6.76
C THR A 9 4.87 8.82 -6.45
N THR A 10 5.85 8.28 -7.17
CA THR A 10 7.28 8.63 -7.02
C THR A 10 7.97 8.61 -8.37
N ASN A 11 8.70 9.68 -8.70
CA ASN A 11 9.48 9.79 -9.95
C ASN A 11 8.69 9.46 -11.23
N GLY A 12 7.40 9.84 -11.28
CA GLY A 12 6.53 9.54 -12.42
C GLY A 12 5.99 8.11 -12.46
N VAL A 13 6.25 7.30 -11.43
CA VAL A 13 5.65 5.98 -11.23
C VAL A 13 4.49 6.14 -10.26
N THR A 14 3.27 5.87 -10.71
CA THR A 14 2.08 5.80 -9.84
C THR A 14 1.63 4.36 -9.72
N VAL A 15 1.44 3.90 -8.50
CA VAL A 15 1.02 2.53 -8.17
C VAL A 15 -0.22 2.58 -7.30
N GLU A 16 -1.16 1.68 -7.58
CA GLU A 16 -2.29 1.36 -6.72
C GLU A 16 -2.30 -0.14 -6.42
N VAL A 17 -2.48 -0.48 -5.14
CA VAL A 17 -2.55 -1.87 -4.69
C VAL A 17 -3.73 -2.09 -3.75
N HIS A 18 -4.26 -3.31 -3.78
CA HIS A 18 -5.10 -3.82 -2.71
C HIS A 18 -4.23 -4.32 -1.53
N PRO A 19 -4.83 -4.51 -0.34
CA PRO A 19 -4.13 -5.11 0.80
C PRO A 19 -3.50 -6.46 0.44
N GLY A 20 -2.35 -6.77 1.05
CA GLY A 20 -1.53 -7.93 0.71
C GLY A 20 -0.69 -7.75 -0.57
N GLY A 21 -0.68 -6.56 -1.17
CA GLY A 21 0.21 -6.18 -2.27
C GLY A 21 -0.27 -6.60 -3.66
N ALA A 22 -1.56 -6.94 -3.81
CA ALA A 22 -2.13 -7.21 -5.12
C ALA A 22 -2.22 -5.91 -5.94
N LEU A 23 -1.41 -5.81 -6.99
CA LEU A 23 -1.36 -4.65 -7.88
C LEU A 23 -2.68 -4.48 -8.63
N SER A 24 -3.31 -3.31 -8.48
CA SER A 24 -4.53 -2.91 -9.19
C SER A 24 -4.19 -2.10 -10.44
N SER A 25 -3.31 -1.10 -10.29
CA SER A 25 -2.88 -0.25 -11.40
C SER A 25 -1.41 0.19 -11.26
N LEU A 26 -0.77 0.37 -12.41
CA LEU A 26 0.58 0.92 -12.55
C LEU A 26 0.57 1.89 -13.73
N THR A 27 0.91 3.15 -13.47
CA THR A 27 1.03 4.20 -14.49
C THR A 27 2.45 4.76 -14.49
N LEU A 28 3.04 4.87 -15.67
CA LEU A 28 4.35 5.46 -15.89
C LEU A 28 4.20 6.73 -16.73
N THR A 29 4.69 7.85 -16.22
CA THR A 29 4.78 9.08 -17.02
C THR A 29 5.97 9.00 -17.97
N PRO A 30 6.01 9.82 -19.04
CA PRO A 30 7.17 9.90 -19.92
C PRO A 30 8.48 10.17 -19.18
N THR A 31 8.45 10.93 -18.08
CA THR A 31 9.62 11.18 -17.24
C THR A 31 10.15 9.90 -16.58
N ALA A 32 9.28 9.01 -16.11
CA ALA A 32 9.70 7.73 -15.54
C ALA A 32 10.43 6.85 -16.58
N LEU A 33 10.02 6.95 -17.86
CA LEU A 33 10.64 6.22 -18.97
C LEU A 33 12.04 6.75 -19.34
N THR A 34 12.42 7.93 -18.84
CA THR A 34 13.79 8.46 -19.02
C THR A 34 14.78 7.96 -17.97
N LEU A 35 14.30 7.29 -16.92
CA LEU A 35 15.15 6.66 -15.92
C LEU A 35 15.89 5.46 -16.53
N ASP A 36 17.08 5.16 -16.01
CA ASP A 36 17.73 3.91 -16.36
C ASP A 36 16.89 2.70 -15.89
N PRO A 37 16.96 1.54 -16.59
CA PRO A 37 16.12 0.39 -16.29
C PRO A 37 16.20 -0.11 -14.84
N THR A 38 17.39 -0.04 -14.24
CA THR A 38 17.62 -0.52 -12.86
C THR A 38 16.96 0.42 -11.85
N THR A 39 17.10 1.74 -12.05
CA THR A 39 16.43 2.74 -11.21
C THR A 39 14.92 2.70 -11.38
N LEU A 40 14.41 2.49 -12.61
CA LEU A 40 12.98 2.36 -12.84
C LEU A 40 12.41 1.13 -12.10
N ALA A 41 13.05 -0.04 -12.25
CA ALA A 41 12.63 -1.26 -11.55
C ALA A 41 12.64 -1.08 -10.02
N THR A 42 13.73 -0.50 -9.48
CA THR A 42 13.85 -0.22 -8.04
C THR A 42 12.76 0.75 -7.56
N THR A 43 12.44 1.76 -8.37
CA THR A 43 11.38 2.74 -8.07
C THR A 43 10.01 2.07 -8.05
N ILE A 44 9.71 1.20 -9.02
CA ILE A 44 8.45 0.45 -9.07
C ILE A 44 8.31 -0.45 -7.84
N VAL A 45 9.32 -1.26 -7.52
CA VAL A 45 9.27 -2.17 -6.36
C VAL A 45 9.07 -1.38 -5.07
N ARG A 46 9.82 -0.29 -4.87
CA ARG A 46 9.65 0.58 -3.70
C ARG A 46 8.24 1.17 -3.63
N ALA A 47 7.70 1.63 -4.76
CA ALA A 47 6.35 2.18 -4.83
C ALA A 47 5.29 1.12 -4.46
N VAL A 48 5.43 -0.11 -4.96
CA VAL A 48 4.55 -1.23 -4.59
C VAL A 48 4.62 -1.53 -3.10
N THR A 49 5.81 -1.62 -2.52
CA THR A 49 5.98 -1.87 -1.08
C THR A 49 5.32 -0.77 -0.25
N GLU A 50 5.56 0.49 -0.58
CA GLU A 50 4.97 1.62 0.15
C GLU A 50 3.44 1.65 0.03
N ALA A 51 2.90 1.44 -1.17
CA ALA A 51 1.46 1.37 -1.38
C ALA A 51 0.86 0.18 -0.60
N THR A 52 1.57 -0.95 -0.52
CA THR A 52 1.12 -2.13 0.23
C THR A 52 1.01 -1.83 1.72
N ASP A 53 2.05 -1.21 2.30
CA ASP A 53 2.04 -0.78 3.70
C ASP A 53 0.88 0.19 4.00
N GLN A 54 0.56 1.07 3.06
CA GLN A 54 -0.60 1.95 3.20
C GLN A 54 -1.92 1.17 3.17
N ALA A 55 -2.09 0.26 2.20
CA ALA A 55 -3.29 -0.57 2.04
C ALA A 55 -3.52 -1.44 3.28
N ASP A 56 -2.48 -2.11 3.78
CA ASP A 56 -2.54 -2.99 4.94
C ASP A 56 -2.86 -2.22 6.22
N ARG A 57 -2.29 -1.02 6.41
CA ARG A 57 -2.67 -0.14 7.52
C ARG A 57 -4.14 0.27 7.44
N ARG A 58 -4.64 0.63 6.25
CA ARG A 58 -6.05 1.01 6.04
C ARG A 58 -6.99 -0.17 6.27
N ALA A 59 -6.65 -1.35 5.77
CA ALA A 59 -7.40 -2.59 5.99
C ALA A 59 -7.46 -2.94 7.48
N GLY A 60 -6.32 -2.88 8.18
CA GLY A 60 -6.27 -3.11 9.62
C GLY A 60 -7.05 -2.07 10.44
N GLN A 61 -7.16 -0.82 9.97
CA GLN A 61 -8.02 0.19 10.60
C GLN A 61 -9.50 -0.09 10.35
N ALA A 62 -9.87 -0.44 9.11
CA ALA A 62 -11.23 -0.79 8.74
C ALA A 62 -11.74 -2.01 9.52
N LEU A 63 -10.90 -3.03 9.70
CA LEU A 63 -11.26 -4.23 10.46
C LEU A 63 -11.47 -3.92 11.95
N ARG A 64 -10.60 -3.09 12.56
CA ARG A 64 -10.78 -2.63 13.95
C ARG A 64 -12.06 -1.82 14.14
N ALA A 65 -12.45 -1.02 13.14
CA ALA A 65 -13.69 -0.26 13.18
C ALA A 65 -14.92 -1.19 13.05
N ALA A 66 -14.83 -2.25 12.25
CA ALA A 66 -15.91 -3.22 12.05
C ALA A 66 -16.07 -4.19 13.24
N LEU A 67 -14.99 -4.50 13.95
CA LEU A 67 -14.96 -5.45 15.07
C LEU A 67 -14.43 -4.80 16.36
N PRO A 68 -15.15 -3.81 16.93
CA PRO A 68 -14.71 -3.16 18.16
C PRO A 68 -14.65 -4.18 19.32
N GLY A 69 -13.62 -4.07 20.16
CA GLY A 69 -13.44 -4.91 21.35
C GLY A 69 -12.97 -6.34 21.07
N HIS A 70 -12.76 -6.73 19.80
CA HIS A 70 -12.22 -8.04 19.46
C HIS A 70 -10.70 -7.99 19.38
N ASP A 71 -10.07 -9.07 19.82
CA ASP A 71 -8.64 -9.29 19.62
C ASP A 71 -8.39 -9.71 18.17
N LEU A 72 -7.66 -8.87 17.43
CA LEU A 72 -7.31 -9.11 16.02
C LEU A 72 -5.86 -9.58 15.85
N THR A 73 -5.14 -9.88 16.94
CA THR A 73 -3.76 -10.38 16.88
C THR A 73 -3.67 -11.72 16.16
N ALA A 74 -4.70 -12.55 16.25
CA ALA A 74 -4.83 -13.81 15.50
C ALA A 74 -4.83 -13.60 13.97
N LEU A 75 -5.13 -12.37 13.50
CA LEU A 75 -5.09 -11.98 12.09
C LEU A 75 -3.77 -11.26 11.72
N GLY A 76 -2.77 -11.30 12.59
CA GLY A 76 -1.48 -10.63 12.38
C GLY A 76 -1.53 -9.10 12.55
N LEU A 77 -2.63 -8.55 13.05
CA LEU A 77 -2.74 -7.11 13.31
C LEU A 77 -2.27 -6.81 14.73
N PRO A 78 -1.13 -6.09 14.93
CA PRO A 78 -0.63 -5.79 16.26
C PRO A 78 -1.66 -4.97 17.07
N PRO A 79 -1.67 -5.11 18.40
CA PRO A 79 -2.56 -4.33 19.25
C PRO A 79 -2.31 -2.84 19.03
N ARG A 80 -3.36 -2.03 19.16
CA ARG A 80 -3.21 -0.57 19.10
C ARG A 80 -2.26 -0.15 20.23
N SER A 81 -1.07 0.36 19.88
CA SER A 81 -0.22 1.03 20.87
C SER A 81 -0.99 2.21 21.45
N PRO A 82 -1.14 2.32 22.79
CA PRO A 82 -1.74 3.49 23.39
C PRO A 82 -0.84 4.70 23.09
N ARG A 83 -1.46 5.78 22.59
CA ARG A 83 -0.85 7.10 22.51
C ARG A 83 -0.97 7.80 23.85
#